data_AF-A0A2S7U1V2-F1
#
_entry.id   AF-A0A2S7U1V2-F1
#
_cell.length_a   1.000
_cell.length_b   1.000
_cell.length_c   1.000
_cell.angle_alpha   90.00
_cell.angle_beta   90.00
_cell.angle_gamma   90.00
#
_symmetry.space_group_name_H-M   'P 1'
#
loop_
_entity.id
_entity.type
_entity.pdbx_description
1 polymer ?
#
loop_
_entity_poly.entity_id
_entity_poly.type
_entity_poly.pdbx_seq_one_letter_code
_entity_poly.pdbx_strand_id
1 'polypeptide(L)'
;MKTHTLRIFLLLVALLPSVVHAEKPSEQPKTKEAPLKKAAPSLTELSANSGQLVCLIVMNLKKVTIPEGVTKIGAMTFNGCKNLTSITIPDSVKSFGFGAFQHSGLTSLILPSGIKSLPTATFAFCKNLTSLTVPKGVTRIGQYTFGMCPKLKEIIFLGNAPTFHADALKNSTPTIYRKSGAKGWGKTWAGRPVKLIGATK
;
A
#
# COMPACT_ATOMS: atom_id res chain seq x y z
N MET A 1 28.60 9.59 -2.02
CA MET A 1 27.32 9.12 -1.43
C MET A 1 27.15 7.64 -1.74
N LYS A 2 27.09 6.75 -0.74
CA LYS A 2 26.96 5.30 -0.98
C LYS A 2 25.50 4.86 -0.82
N THR A 3 24.93 4.27 -1.86
CA THR A 3 23.60 3.64 -1.85
C THR A 3 23.68 2.26 -1.19
N HIS A 4 23.18 2.14 0.04
CA HIS A 4 23.15 0.86 0.75
C HIS A 4 21.97 -0.01 0.28
N THR A 5 22.26 -0.91 -0.66
CA THR A 5 21.41 -2.07 -0.98
C THR A 5 21.74 -3.18 0.02
N LEU A 6 20.81 -3.50 0.93
CA LEU A 6 21.06 -4.42 2.04
C LEU A 6 20.21 -5.70 1.89
N ARG A 7 20.87 -6.83 1.56
CA ARG A 7 20.27 -8.18 1.59
C ARG A 7 20.46 -8.76 3.00
N ILE A 8 19.38 -9.09 3.71
CA ILE A 8 19.47 -9.72 5.05
C ILE A 8 18.45 -10.86 5.22
N PHE A 9 19.02 -12.05 5.46
CA PHE A 9 18.49 -13.15 6.28
C PHE A 9 19.06 -12.97 7.70
N LEU A 10 18.45 -13.46 8.78
CA LEU A 10 17.13 -14.06 9.02
C LEU A 10 16.96 -14.10 10.55
N LEU A 11 15.77 -13.84 11.10
CA LEU A 11 15.39 -14.18 12.50
C LEU A 11 13.95 -13.73 12.85
N LEU A 12 13.05 -14.71 13.08
CA LEU A 12 12.15 -14.81 14.25
C LEU A 12 11.17 -15.98 14.07
N VAL A 13 11.57 -17.17 14.52
CA VAL A 13 10.63 -18.28 14.81
C VAL A 13 10.83 -18.68 16.27
N ALA A 14 10.11 -18.01 17.16
CA ALA A 14 9.92 -18.41 18.55
C ALA A 14 8.65 -17.75 19.09
N LEU A 15 7.76 -18.58 19.65
CA LEU A 15 6.49 -18.27 20.35
C LEU A 15 5.18 -18.34 19.54
N LEU A 16 4.75 -19.59 19.33
CA LEU A 16 3.37 -20.05 19.39
C LEU A 16 3.32 -21.22 20.41
N PRO A 17 2.17 -21.61 20.99
CA PRO A 17 0.89 -20.90 21.16
C PRO A 17 0.30 -21.00 22.61
N SER A 18 -0.94 -20.53 22.78
CA SER A 18 -1.97 -21.03 23.73
C SER A 18 -2.18 -20.38 25.13
N VAL A 19 -3.48 -20.20 25.45
CA VAL A 19 -4.17 -20.63 26.70
C VAL A 19 -4.30 -19.65 27.93
N VAL A 20 -5.57 -19.26 28.17
CA VAL A 20 -6.30 -18.80 29.41
C VAL A 20 -5.95 -17.52 30.21
N HIS A 21 -6.99 -17.12 30.95
CA HIS A 21 -7.25 -16.00 31.85
C HIS A 21 -6.19 -15.62 32.92
N ALA A 22 -6.31 -14.34 33.32
CA ALA A 22 -6.15 -13.76 34.67
C ALA A 22 -4.79 -13.25 35.19
N GLU A 23 -4.92 -12.09 35.85
CA GLU A 23 -4.11 -11.46 36.91
C GLU A 23 -2.74 -10.79 36.67
N LYS A 24 -2.55 -9.76 37.50
CA LYS A 24 -1.42 -8.85 37.79
C LYS A 24 -1.11 -9.09 39.30
N PRO A 25 -0.04 -8.57 39.95
CA PRO A 25 1.02 -7.67 39.47
C PRO A 25 2.47 -7.96 39.98
N SER A 26 3.41 -7.04 39.62
CA SER A 26 4.76 -6.79 40.22
C SER A 26 5.77 -7.95 40.21
N GLU A 27 7.01 -7.79 39.73
CA GLU A 27 8.04 -6.86 40.22
C GLU A 27 9.15 -6.63 39.13
N GLN A 28 10.09 -5.71 39.35
CA GLN A 28 11.17 -5.37 38.38
C GLN A 28 12.58 -5.50 38.99
N PRO A 29 13.49 -6.31 38.42
CA PRO A 29 14.92 -6.18 38.65
C PRO A 29 15.64 -5.49 37.47
N LYS A 30 16.49 -4.51 37.79
CA LYS A 30 17.32 -3.78 36.81
C LYS A 30 18.49 -4.64 36.31
N THR A 31 18.70 -4.74 35.01
CA THR A 31 19.98 -5.18 34.42
C THR A 31 20.45 -4.23 33.31
N LYS A 32 21.77 -3.99 33.30
CA LYS A 32 22.46 -2.91 32.58
C LYS A 32 22.23 -2.94 31.06
N GLU A 33 21.90 -1.80 30.47
CA GLU A 33 21.88 -1.62 29.01
C GLU A 33 23.31 -1.60 28.44
N ALA A 34 23.60 -2.51 27.52
CA ALA A 34 24.74 -2.44 26.60
C ALA A 34 24.27 -1.86 25.25
N PRO A 35 25.12 -1.16 24.47
CA PRO A 35 24.66 -0.30 23.39
C PRO A 35 24.00 -1.07 22.23
N LEU A 36 22.71 -0.81 22.05
CA LEU A 36 21.83 -1.36 21.00
C LEU A 36 22.33 -1.04 19.58
N LYS A 37 23.12 -1.94 18.99
CA LYS A 37 23.36 -1.97 17.55
C LYS A 37 22.11 -2.50 16.83
N LYS A 38 21.27 -1.54 16.45
CA LYS A 38 19.93 -1.64 15.87
C LYS A 38 19.86 -2.50 14.60
N ALA A 39 19.68 -3.81 14.75
CA ALA A 39 19.35 -4.74 13.66
C ALA A 39 17.82 -4.78 13.41
N ALA A 40 17.40 -4.86 12.15
CA ALA A 40 15.99 -4.89 11.74
C ALA A 40 15.60 -6.27 11.17
N PRO A 41 14.34 -6.73 11.34
CA PRO A 41 13.93 -8.10 11.01
C PRO A 41 13.79 -8.37 9.50
N SER A 42 13.89 -9.64 9.12
CA SER A 42 13.77 -10.13 7.74
C SER A 42 12.33 -10.18 7.24
N LEU A 43 12.10 -9.76 5.98
CA LEU A 43 10.77 -9.54 5.37
C LEU A 43 9.97 -10.82 5.01
N THR A 44 10.32 -11.99 5.53
CA THR A 44 9.70 -13.28 5.16
C THR A 44 8.30 -13.49 5.72
N GLU A 45 7.86 -12.70 6.71
CA GLU A 45 6.50 -12.75 7.26
C GLU A 45 5.75 -11.42 7.08
N LEU A 46 5.24 -11.19 5.86
CA LEU A 46 4.21 -10.17 5.60
C LEU A 46 2.78 -10.70 5.84
N SER A 47 2.66 -11.92 6.37
CA SER A 47 1.40 -12.55 6.75
C SER A 47 1.10 -12.30 8.22
N ALA A 48 0.03 -11.54 8.47
CA ALA A 48 -0.79 -11.60 9.68
C ALA A 48 -0.07 -11.77 11.04
N ASN A 49 0.39 -10.65 11.61
CA ASN A 49 -0.06 -10.23 12.94
C ASN A 49 0.24 -8.74 13.19
N SER A 50 -0.81 -7.95 13.44
CA SER A 50 -0.77 -6.50 13.73
C SER A 50 0.01 -5.60 12.74
N GLY A 51 -0.64 -5.16 11.64
CA GLY A 51 -0.09 -4.15 10.73
C GLY A 51 0.29 -2.81 11.41
N GLN A 52 -0.24 -2.56 12.60
CA GLN A 52 0.09 -1.42 13.45
C GLN A 52 1.49 -1.52 14.10
N LEU A 53 1.98 -2.73 14.46
CA LEU A 53 3.37 -2.92 14.93
C LEU A 53 4.37 -2.77 13.77
N VAL A 54 4.05 -3.32 12.60
CA VAL A 54 4.89 -3.19 11.40
C VAL A 54 5.17 -1.72 11.13
N CYS A 55 4.14 -0.86 11.07
CA CYS A 55 4.33 0.58 10.83
C CYS A 55 5.24 1.25 11.86
N LEU A 56 5.16 0.92 13.17
CA LEU A 56 5.97 1.55 14.21
C LEU A 56 7.47 1.29 14.01
N ILE A 57 7.83 0.08 13.59
CA ILE A 57 9.22 -0.30 13.26
C ILE A 57 9.63 0.30 11.89
N VAL A 58 8.67 0.46 10.98
CA VAL A 58 8.82 0.87 9.58
C VAL A 58 8.69 2.40 9.34
N MET A 59 8.42 3.21 10.37
CA MET A 59 8.17 4.67 10.21
C MET A 59 9.27 5.46 9.48
N ASN A 60 10.49 4.90 9.33
CA ASN A 60 11.60 5.53 8.61
C ASN A 60 11.97 4.84 7.27
N LEU A 61 11.21 3.84 6.79
CA LEU A 61 11.45 3.27 5.45
C LEU A 61 11.05 4.29 4.38
N LYS A 62 12.02 4.71 3.57
CA LYS A 62 11.81 5.59 2.42
C LYS A 62 11.48 4.84 1.13
N LYS A 63 12.01 3.62 1.00
CA LYS A 63 11.82 2.74 -0.15
C LYS A 63 11.63 1.30 0.31
N VAL A 64 10.79 0.55 -0.38
CA VAL A 64 10.56 -0.88 -0.17
C VAL A 64 10.58 -1.60 -1.53
N THR A 65 11.19 -2.78 -1.59
CA THR A 65 11.03 -3.71 -2.71
C THR A 65 10.39 -4.97 -2.15
N ILE A 66 9.19 -5.31 -2.63
CA ILE A 66 8.54 -6.57 -2.30
C ILE A 66 9.24 -7.68 -3.11
N PRO A 67 9.67 -8.79 -2.48
CA PRO A 67 10.33 -9.87 -3.19
C PRO A 67 9.36 -10.65 -4.08
N GLU A 68 9.91 -11.26 -5.14
CA GLU A 68 9.13 -12.15 -6.01
C GLU A 68 8.58 -13.36 -5.23
N GLY A 69 7.44 -13.88 -5.68
CA GLY A 69 6.70 -14.97 -5.02
C GLY A 69 5.71 -14.49 -3.95
N VAL A 70 5.77 -13.23 -3.51
CA VAL A 70 4.74 -12.66 -2.62
C VAL A 70 3.43 -12.50 -3.41
N THR A 71 2.40 -13.26 -3.05
CA THR A 71 1.10 -13.26 -3.75
C THR A 71 0.09 -12.26 -3.18
N LYS A 72 0.32 -11.75 -1.96
CA LYS A 72 -0.61 -10.89 -1.23
C LYS A 72 0.13 -9.88 -0.36
N ILE A 73 -0.32 -8.63 -0.40
CA ILE A 73 0.01 -7.63 0.62
C ILE A 73 -1.18 -7.57 1.59
N GLY A 74 -0.90 -7.69 2.90
CA GLY A 74 -1.92 -7.82 3.94
C GLY A 74 -2.80 -6.58 4.15
N ALA A 75 -3.74 -6.69 5.07
CA ALA A 75 -4.50 -5.54 5.54
C ALA A 75 -3.58 -4.64 6.39
N MET A 76 -3.67 -3.32 6.16
CA MET A 76 -2.89 -2.28 6.85
C MET A 76 -1.36 -2.43 6.83
N THR A 77 -0.78 -3.28 5.97
CA THR A 77 0.67 -3.61 5.97
C THR A 77 1.60 -2.39 5.90
N PHE A 78 1.25 -1.39 5.09
CA PHE A 78 1.98 -0.11 4.98
C PHE A 78 1.11 1.08 5.44
N ASN A 79 0.10 0.83 6.28
CA ASN A 79 -0.74 1.87 6.86
C ASN A 79 0.12 2.80 7.73
N GLY A 80 0.03 4.11 7.55
CA GLY A 80 0.76 5.09 8.35
C GLY A 80 2.24 5.25 8.00
N CYS A 81 2.74 4.58 6.97
CA CYS A 81 4.13 4.66 6.50
C CYS A 81 4.42 6.00 5.78
N LYS A 82 4.33 7.12 6.51
CA LYS A 82 4.36 8.50 6.01
C LYS A 82 5.67 8.89 5.29
N ASN A 83 6.76 8.19 5.57
CA ASN A 83 8.07 8.42 4.94
C ASN A 83 8.32 7.52 3.71
N LEU A 84 7.49 6.51 3.46
CA LEU A 84 7.63 5.59 2.32
C LEU A 84 7.20 6.31 1.04
N THR A 85 8.15 6.86 0.29
CA THR A 85 7.86 7.63 -0.93
C THR A 85 7.77 6.76 -2.18
N SER A 86 8.39 5.57 -2.18
CA SER A 86 8.41 4.66 -3.32
C SER A 86 8.35 3.20 -2.87
N ILE A 87 7.59 2.37 -3.59
CA ILE A 87 7.57 0.92 -3.42
C ILE A 87 7.59 0.23 -4.78
N THR A 88 8.41 -0.81 -4.90
CA THR A 88 8.38 -1.75 -6.03
C THR A 88 7.55 -2.96 -5.63
N ILE A 89 6.49 -3.24 -6.39
CA ILE A 89 5.57 -4.35 -6.16
C ILE A 89 5.62 -5.28 -7.39
N PRO A 90 6.02 -6.55 -7.25
CA PRO A 90 6.17 -7.47 -8.38
C PRO A 90 4.82 -8.01 -8.87
N ASP A 91 4.81 -8.47 -10.12
CA ASP A 91 3.64 -9.05 -10.78
C ASP A 91 3.17 -10.37 -10.15
N SER A 92 3.96 -10.99 -9.28
CA SER A 92 3.55 -12.09 -8.43
C SER A 92 2.44 -11.70 -7.43
N VAL A 93 2.34 -10.42 -7.02
CA VAL A 93 1.25 -9.93 -6.14
C VAL A 93 -0.09 -9.92 -6.87
N LYS A 94 -1.06 -10.67 -6.34
CA LYS A 94 -2.42 -10.83 -6.89
C LYS A 94 -3.50 -10.12 -6.07
N SER A 95 -3.22 -9.75 -4.82
CA SER A 95 -4.20 -9.11 -3.93
C SER A 95 -3.58 -8.15 -2.91
N PHE A 96 -4.39 -7.18 -2.48
CA PHE A 96 -4.15 -6.30 -1.34
C PHE A 96 -5.19 -6.57 -0.25
N GLY A 97 -4.90 -6.19 1.00
CA GLY A 97 -5.89 -6.12 2.06
C GLY A 97 -6.55 -4.73 2.19
N PHE A 98 -7.50 -4.64 3.11
CA PHE A 98 -8.08 -3.37 3.55
C PHE A 98 -6.98 -2.38 3.98
N GLY A 99 -7.05 -1.13 3.52
CA GLY A 99 -6.15 -0.07 3.98
C GLY A 99 -4.65 -0.32 3.78
N ALA A 100 -4.26 -1.21 2.86
CA ALA A 100 -2.87 -1.71 2.75
C ALA A 100 -1.79 -0.63 2.65
N PHE A 101 -2.09 0.53 2.05
CA PHE A 101 -1.21 1.71 1.94
C PHE A 101 -1.85 3.00 2.50
N GLN A 102 -2.87 2.88 3.36
CA GLN A 102 -3.58 4.02 3.93
C GLN A 102 -2.59 4.96 4.67
N HIS A 103 -2.77 6.28 4.57
CA HIS A 103 -1.85 7.27 5.17
C HIS A 103 -0.36 7.16 4.76
N SER A 104 -0.02 6.41 3.70
CA SER A 104 1.38 6.26 3.26
C SER A 104 1.94 7.54 2.62
N GLY A 105 3.28 7.63 2.59
CA GLY A 105 4.03 8.74 1.99
C GLY A 105 4.18 8.69 0.47
N LEU A 106 3.58 7.69 -0.20
CA LEU A 106 3.86 7.37 -1.60
C LEU A 106 3.58 8.57 -2.51
N THR A 107 4.50 8.85 -3.43
CA THR A 107 4.36 9.95 -4.40
C THR A 107 3.75 9.48 -5.71
N SER A 108 4.14 8.31 -6.20
CA SER A 108 3.54 7.66 -7.36
C SER A 108 3.67 6.15 -7.26
N LEU A 109 2.83 5.42 -8.00
CA LEU A 109 2.84 3.96 -8.00
C LEU A 109 2.34 3.38 -9.33
N ILE A 110 3.02 2.35 -9.82
CA ILE A 110 2.51 1.43 -10.84
C ILE A 110 2.07 0.17 -10.12
N LEU A 111 0.82 -0.24 -10.31
CA LEU A 111 0.28 -1.43 -9.67
C LEU A 111 0.59 -2.72 -10.47
N PRO A 112 0.89 -3.84 -9.79
CA PRO A 112 1.31 -5.09 -10.42
C PRO A 112 0.19 -5.70 -11.29
N SER A 113 0.53 -6.27 -12.44
CA SER A 113 -0.44 -6.66 -13.48
C SER A 113 -1.42 -7.76 -13.06
N GLY A 114 -1.07 -8.54 -12.03
CA GLY A 114 -1.83 -9.71 -11.56
C GLY A 114 -3.11 -9.40 -10.76
N ILE A 115 -3.32 -8.17 -10.31
CA ILE A 115 -4.45 -7.82 -9.42
C ILE A 115 -5.78 -7.72 -10.17
N LYS A 116 -6.88 -8.04 -9.48
CA LYS A 116 -8.25 -7.98 -10.01
C LYS A 116 -9.12 -6.89 -9.40
N SER A 117 -8.80 -6.44 -8.20
CA SER A 117 -9.56 -5.43 -7.47
C SER A 117 -8.67 -4.61 -6.56
N LEU A 118 -9.11 -3.39 -6.24
CA LEU A 118 -8.55 -2.59 -5.16
C LEU A 118 -9.55 -2.54 -4.01
N PRO A 119 -9.23 -3.11 -2.84
CA PRO A 119 -10.11 -3.10 -1.66
C PRO A 119 -10.46 -1.70 -1.13
N THR A 120 -11.33 -1.70 -0.14
CA THR A 120 -11.67 -0.51 0.64
C THR A 120 -10.42 0.14 1.24
N ALA A 121 -10.36 1.48 1.13
CA ALA A 121 -9.34 2.35 1.69
C ALA A 121 -7.88 2.08 1.28
N THR A 122 -7.60 1.24 0.27
CA THR A 122 -6.22 0.78 -0.06
C THR A 122 -5.19 1.92 -0.14
N PHE A 123 -5.52 3.05 -0.75
CA PHE A 123 -4.69 4.26 -0.83
C PHE A 123 -5.36 5.48 -0.20
N ALA A 124 -6.26 5.29 0.78
CA ALA A 124 -6.94 6.41 1.42
C ALA A 124 -5.95 7.28 2.20
N PHE A 125 -6.17 8.60 2.21
CA PHE A 125 -5.35 9.58 2.93
C PHE A 125 -3.85 9.62 2.53
N CYS A 126 -3.47 9.12 1.36
CA CYS A 126 -2.12 9.26 0.81
C CYS A 126 -1.86 10.71 0.36
N LYS A 127 -1.57 11.60 1.33
CA LYS A 127 -1.47 13.07 1.13
C LYS A 127 -0.39 13.52 0.14
N ASN A 128 0.55 12.64 -0.23
CA ASN A 128 1.62 12.92 -1.17
C ASN A 128 1.46 12.26 -2.55
N LEU A 129 0.46 11.38 -2.73
CA LEU A 129 0.27 10.65 -3.98
C LEU A 129 -0.23 11.61 -5.06
N THR A 130 0.53 11.73 -6.15
CA THR A 130 0.22 12.62 -7.29
C THR A 130 -0.30 11.87 -8.51
N SER A 131 0.22 10.67 -8.77
CA SER A 131 -0.20 9.81 -9.89
C SER A 131 -0.22 8.33 -9.50
N LEU A 132 -1.08 7.55 -10.14
CA LEU A 132 -1.14 6.10 -9.98
C LEU A 132 -1.58 5.42 -11.26
N THR A 133 -0.89 4.34 -11.64
CA THR A 133 -1.22 3.52 -12.83
C THR A 133 -1.89 2.21 -12.42
N VAL A 134 -3.13 2.02 -12.89
CA VAL A 134 -3.96 0.84 -12.66
C VAL A 134 -3.86 -0.10 -13.88
N PRO A 135 -3.44 -1.37 -13.71
CA PRO A 135 -3.27 -2.31 -14.81
C PRO A 135 -4.60 -2.79 -15.38
N LYS A 136 -4.54 -3.36 -16.59
CA LYS A 136 -5.70 -3.82 -17.37
C LYS A 136 -6.64 -4.80 -16.67
N GLY A 137 -6.16 -5.49 -15.63
CA GLY A 137 -6.87 -6.57 -14.94
C GLY A 137 -7.83 -6.12 -13.83
N VAL A 138 -7.79 -4.85 -13.41
CA VAL A 138 -8.65 -4.36 -12.32
C VAL A 138 -10.07 -4.09 -12.82
N THR A 139 -11.05 -4.76 -12.22
CA THR A 139 -12.48 -4.65 -12.57
C THR A 139 -13.34 -4.02 -11.47
N ARG A 140 -12.82 -3.92 -10.24
CA ARG A 140 -13.54 -3.38 -9.07
C ARG A 140 -12.67 -2.45 -8.22
N ILE A 141 -13.22 -1.29 -7.86
CA ILE A 141 -12.64 -0.28 -6.96
C ILE A 141 -13.53 -0.16 -5.72
N GLY A 142 -12.96 -0.36 -4.54
CA GLY A 142 -13.66 -0.33 -3.25
C GLY A 142 -14.05 1.08 -2.78
N GLN A 143 -14.71 1.11 -1.62
CA GLN A 143 -15.05 2.35 -0.94
C GLN A 143 -13.76 3.07 -0.47
N TYR A 144 -13.70 4.40 -0.60
CA TYR A 144 -12.55 5.20 -0.18
C TYR A 144 -11.18 4.82 -0.79
N THR A 145 -11.09 3.93 -1.79
CA THR A 145 -9.79 3.40 -2.30
C THR A 145 -8.77 4.49 -2.63
N PHE A 146 -9.21 5.64 -3.14
CA PHE A 146 -8.39 6.82 -3.44
C PHE A 146 -8.91 8.08 -2.75
N GLY A 147 -9.66 7.94 -1.65
CA GLY A 147 -10.26 9.06 -0.93
C GLY A 147 -9.28 9.83 -0.06
N MET A 148 -9.54 11.13 0.14
CA MET A 148 -8.74 12.03 1.00
C MET A 148 -7.27 12.21 0.56
N CYS A 149 -7.00 12.08 -0.73
CA CYS A 149 -5.71 12.28 -1.40
C CYS A 149 -5.69 13.63 -2.15
N PRO A 150 -5.47 14.77 -1.45
CA PRO A 150 -5.62 16.12 -2.04
C PRO A 150 -4.59 16.46 -3.12
N LYS A 151 -3.45 15.75 -3.20
CA LYS A 151 -2.44 15.95 -4.25
C LYS A 151 -2.62 15.04 -5.47
N LEU A 152 -3.61 14.14 -5.48
CA LEU A 152 -3.82 13.16 -6.55
C LEU A 152 -4.35 13.87 -7.80
N LYS A 153 -3.43 14.13 -8.74
CA LYS A 153 -3.68 14.85 -10.00
C LYS A 153 -4.21 13.92 -11.08
N GLU A 154 -3.78 12.67 -11.09
CA GLU A 154 -4.15 11.71 -12.13
C GLU A 154 -4.24 10.26 -11.66
N ILE A 155 -5.12 9.49 -12.31
CA ILE A 155 -5.13 8.03 -12.26
C ILE A 155 -5.18 7.51 -13.70
N ILE A 156 -4.22 6.68 -14.07
CA ILE A 156 -4.06 6.13 -15.42
C ILE A 156 -4.56 4.68 -15.43
N PHE A 157 -5.65 4.41 -16.13
CA PHE A 157 -6.19 3.06 -16.29
C PHE A 157 -5.77 2.46 -17.63
N LEU A 158 -5.12 1.30 -17.58
CA LEU A 158 -4.66 0.54 -18.75
C LEU A 158 -5.71 -0.45 -19.28
N GLY A 159 -6.92 -0.46 -18.72
CA GLY A 159 -8.02 -1.37 -19.06
C GLY A 159 -9.36 -0.66 -19.26
N ASN A 160 -10.42 -1.46 -19.35
CA ASN A 160 -11.81 -0.98 -19.35
C ASN A 160 -12.15 -0.28 -18.03
N ALA A 161 -13.22 0.52 -18.02
CA ALA A 161 -13.69 1.18 -16.80
C ALA A 161 -14.07 0.14 -15.74
N PRO A 162 -13.44 0.14 -14.55
CA PRO A 162 -13.86 -0.73 -13.47
C PRO A 162 -15.12 -0.18 -12.80
N THR A 163 -15.89 -1.06 -12.18
CA THR A 163 -16.96 -0.66 -11.26
C THR A 163 -16.36 -0.02 -10.02
N PHE A 164 -17.06 0.93 -9.42
CA PHE A 164 -16.58 1.71 -8.27
C PHE A 164 -17.68 1.92 -7.24
N HIS A 165 -17.30 2.02 -5.98
CA HIS A 165 -18.16 2.57 -4.93
C HIS A 165 -18.18 4.11 -5.02
N ALA A 166 -19.32 4.76 -4.76
CA ALA A 166 -19.48 6.22 -4.88
C ALA A 166 -18.36 7.05 -4.19
N ASP A 167 -18.05 6.75 -2.92
CA ASP A 167 -16.95 7.40 -2.18
C ASP A 167 -15.51 7.06 -2.63
N ALA A 168 -15.28 6.28 -3.71
CA ALA A 168 -13.94 5.86 -4.12
C ALA A 168 -12.94 7.02 -4.31
N LEU A 169 -13.43 8.21 -4.66
CA LEU A 169 -12.68 9.46 -4.85
C LEU A 169 -13.18 10.61 -3.94
N LYS A 170 -13.74 10.31 -2.76
CA LYS A 170 -14.21 11.35 -1.83
C LYS A 170 -13.08 12.29 -1.45
N ASN A 171 -13.28 13.60 -1.61
CA ASN A 171 -12.28 14.65 -1.36
C ASN A 171 -10.96 14.42 -2.13
N SER A 172 -11.05 13.91 -3.36
CA SER A 172 -9.90 13.74 -4.26
C SER A 172 -10.34 13.99 -5.71
N THR A 173 -9.60 14.84 -6.42
CA THR A 173 -10.04 15.40 -7.72
C THR A 173 -9.05 15.13 -8.87
N PRO A 174 -8.60 13.88 -9.10
CA PRO A 174 -7.74 13.57 -10.23
C PRO A 174 -8.48 13.72 -11.57
N THR A 175 -7.72 13.96 -12.64
CA THR A 175 -8.15 13.60 -13.99
C THR A 175 -7.94 12.11 -14.21
N ILE A 176 -8.92 11.44 -14.80
CA ILE A 176 -8.83 10.02 -15.12
C ILE A 176 -8.31 9.88 -16.54
N TYR A 177 -7.24 9.12 -16.74
CA TYR A 177 -6.70 8.82 -18.07
C TYR A 177 -6.97 7.37 -18.43
N ARG A 178 -7.38 7.11 -19.68
CA ARG A 178 -7.62 5.77 -20.22
C ARG A 178 -6.80 5.51 -21.48
N LYS A 179 -6.44 4.26 -21.70
CA LYS A 179 -5.88 3.83 -23.00
C LYS A 179 -6.94 3.93 -24.12
N SER A 180 -6.48 4.16 -25.35
CA SER A 180 -7.34 4.02 -26.54
C SER A 180 -7.89 2.59 -26.65
N GLY A 181 -9.07 2.42 -27.26
CA GLY A 181 -9.79 1.14 -27.36
C GLY A 181 -10.44 0.63 -26.05
N ALA A 182 -10.14 1.20 -24.88
CA ALA A 182 -10.75 0.79 -23.63
C ALA A 182 -12.26 1.13 -23.58
N LYS A 183 -13.08 0.16 -23.15
CA LYS A 183 -14.55 0.21 -23.09
C LYS A 183 -15.08 0.65 -21.72
N GLY A 184 -16.36 1.06 -21.67
CA GLY A 184 -17.08 1.39 -20.44
C GLY A 184 -16.83 2.81 -19.87
N TRP A 185 -16.03 3.63 -20.56
CA TRP A 185 -15.66 4.97 -20.10
C TRP A 185 -16.64 6.04 -20.61
N GLY A 186 -17.27 6.79 -19.69
CA GLY A 186 -18.04 7.99 -20.02
C GLY A 186 -17.16 9.24 -20.16
N LYS A 187 -17.80 10.42 -20.33
CA LYS A 187 -17.14 11.74 -20.21
C LYS A 187 -16.51 11.93 -18.82
N THR A 188 -17.11 11.31 -17.82
CA THR A 188 -16.60 11.24 -16.45
C THR A 188 -16.58 9.78 -15.94
N TRP A 189 -15.79 9.54 -14.90
CA TRP A 189 -15.78 8.31 -14.11
C TRP A 189 -15.65 8.69 -12.64
N ALA A 190 -16.50 8.13 -11.77
CA ALA A 190 -16.61 8.53 -10.36
C ALA A 190 -16.66 10.07 -10.14
N GLY A 191 -17.37 10.78 -11.02
CA GLY A 191 -17.51 12.24 -10.96
C GLY A 191 -16.24 13.03 -11.31
N ARG A 192 -15.28 12.42 -12.01
CA ARG A 192 -14.03 13.07 -12.48
C ARG A 192 -13.88 13.03 -14.00
N PRO A 193 -13.26 14.04 -14.63
CA PRO A 193 -13.11 14.07 -16.09
C PRO A 193 -12.26 12.92 -16.60
N VAL A 194 -12.68 12.30 -17.71
CA VAL A 194 -11.94 11.21 -18.37
C VAL A 194 -11.29 11.74 -19.65
N LYS A 195 -10.00 11.43 -19.86
CA LYS A 195 -9.20 11.79 -21.04
C LYS A 195 -8.48 10.58 -21.62
N LEU A 196 -8.08 10.66 -22.88
CA LEU A 196 -7.15 9.70 -23.48
C LEU A 196 -5.73 9.95 -23.00
N ILE A 197 -4.96 8.89 -22.74
CA ILE A 197 -3.50 8.97 -22.58
C ILE A 197 -2.92 9.58 -23.86
N GLY A 198 -2.03 10.58 -23.72
CA GLY A 198 -1.43 11.29 -24.86
C GLY A 198 -2.28 12.43 -25.43
N ALA A 199 -3.49 12.69 -24.92
CA ALA A 199 -4.23 13.91 -25.23
C ALA A 199 -3.67 15.10 -24.43
N THR A 200 -2.51 15.60 -24.84
CA THR A 200 -2.03 16.94 -24.48
C THR A 200 -2.93 18.02 -25.09
N LYS A 201 -2.90 19.21 -24.47
CA LYS A 201 -3.66 20.40 -24.92
C LYS A 201 -3.23 20.84 -26.32
#